data_AF-A0AAC9FD50-F1
#
_entry.id   AF-A0AAC9FD50-F1
#
_cell.length_a   1.000
_cell.length_b   1.000
_cell.length_c   1.000
_cell.angle_alpha   90.00
_cell.angle_beta   90.00
_cell.angle_gamma   90.00
#
_symmetry.space_group_name_H-M   'P 1'
#
loop_
_entity.id
_entity.type
_entity.pdbx_description
1 polymer ?
#
loop_
_entity_poly.entity_id
_entity_poly.type
_entity_poly.pdbx_seq_one_letter_code
_entity_poly.pdbx_strand_id
1 'polypeptide(L)'
;MLELQADIIRTLGVASVFDADAETERRITFLADYLRASAMRAYVLGISGGVDSLTAAMLAQAAVRRLRDHGHEAQFIAVRLPYGIQADEADAQTALDAIGPDRTVTINIKPAADAMLADVRRDSGDLFEPERLASA
;
A
#
# COMPACT_ATOMS: atom_id res chain seq x y z
N MET A 1 16.84 -4.57 29.02
CA MET A 1 16.60 -4.01 27.67
C MET A 1 17.77 -3.10 27.37
N LEU A 2 18.44 -3.27 26.23
CA LEU A 2 19.54 -2.38 25.85
C LEU A 2 18.99 -0.95 25.65
N GLU A 3 19.74 0.09 26.01
CA GLU A 3 19.28 1.49 25.87
C GLU A 3 18.82 1.80 24.43
N LEU A 4 19.60 1.37 23.43
CA LEU A 4 19.25 1.52 22.01
C LEU A 4 17.92 0.84 21.65
N GLN A 5 17.64 -0.35 22.20
CA GLN A 5 16.39 -1.05 21.93
C GLN A 5 15.19 -0.28 22.51
N ALA A 6 15.32 0.23 23.74
CA ALA A 6 14.29 1.04 24.38
C ALA A 6 14.02 2.33 23.59
N ASP A 7 15.08 2.95 23.05
CA ASP A 7 14.97 4.15 22.22
C ASP A 7 14.29 3.89 20.88
N ILE A 8 14.58 2.76 20.22
CA ILE A 8 13.90 2.35 18.99
C ILE A 8 12.40 2.12 19.25
N ILE A 9 12.06 1.37 20.30
CA ILE A 9 10.65 1.10 20.67
C ILE A 9 9.89 2.41 20.90
N ARG A 10 10.50 3.34 21.64
CA ARG A 10 9.91 4.65 21.94
C ARG A 10 9.73 5.50 20.68
N THR A 11 10.74 5.53 19.82
CA THR A 11 10.74 6.32 18.57
C THR A 11 9.68 5.82 17.60
N LEU A 12 9.57 4.50 17.45
CA LEU A 12 8.59 3.87 16.55
C LEU A 12 7.19 3.76 17.18
N GLY A 13 7.05 4.09 18.47
CA GLY A 13 5.79 4.01 19.19
C GLY A 13 5.22 2.59 19.29
N VAL A 14 6.08 1.58 19.31
CA VAL A 14 5.64 0.17 19.36
C VAL A 14 5.11 -0.13 20.76
N ALA A 15 3.84 -0.49 20.83
CA ALA A 15 3.20 -0.85 22.10
C ALA A 15 3.76 -2.17 22.64
N SER A 16 3.98 -2.24 23.96
CA SER A 16 4.40 -3.47 24.63
C SER A 16 3.27 -4.50 24.78
N VAL A 17 2.02 -4.04 24.69
CA VAL A 17 0.80 -4.85 24.69
C VAL A 17 -0.05 -4.40 23.49
N PHE A 18 -0.56 -5.36 22.73
CA PHE A 18 -1.33 -5.10 21.52
C PHE A 18 -2.73 -5.72 21.63
N ASP A 19 -3.75 -4.88 21.60
CA ASP A 19 -5.15 -5.28 21.47
C ASP A 19 -5.59 -5.01 20.03
N ALA A 20 -5.90 -6.07 19.28
CA ALA A 20 -6.19 -5.96 17.86
C ALA A 20 -7.47 -5.17 17.56
N ASP A 21 -8.50 -5.31 18.39
CA ASP A 21 -9.78 -4.64 18.17
C ASP A 21 -9.67 -3.16 18.48
N ALA A 22 -9.02 -2.80 19.59
CA ALA A 22 -8.76 -1.42 19.97
C ALA A 22 -7.87 -0.71 18.93
N GLU A 23 -6.82 -1.38 18.45
CA GLU A 23 -5.89 -0.82 17.47
C GLU A 23 -6.51 -0.72 16.07
N THR A 24 -7.45 -1.61 15.73
CA THR A 24 -8.28 -1.53 14.51
C THR A 24 -9.18 -0.30 14.56
N GLU A 25 -9.97 -0.15 15.62
CA GLU A 25 -10.89 0.97 15.78
C GLU A 25 -10.17 2.33 15.79
N ARG A 26 -9.03 2.40 16.48
CA ARG A 26 -8.17 3.58 16.51
C ARG A 26 -7.68 3.97 15.11
N ARG A 27 -7.25 3.01 14.29
CA ARG A 27 -6.76 3.26 12.92
C ARG A 27 -7.89 3.65 11.97
N ILE A 28 -9.05 3.00 12.06
CA ILE A 28 -10.24 3.36 11.27
C ILE A 28 -10.66 4.80 11.57
N THR A 29 -10.75 5.16 12.85
CA THR A 29 -11.10 6.51 13.28
C THR A 29 -10.08 7.53 12.79
N PHE A 30 -8.78 7.26 12.96
CA PHE A 30 -7.72 8.12 12.45
C PHE A 30 -7.84 8.37 10.93
N LEU A 31 -8.06 7.32 10.14
CA LEU A 31 -8.22 7.45 8.69
C LEU A 31 -9.50 8.22 8.33
N ALA A 32 -10.64 7.92 8.98
CA ALA A 32 -11.88 8.64 8.72
C ALA A 32 -11.76 10.15 9.02
N ASP A 33 -11.20 10.49 10.17
CA ASP A 33 -11.00 11.87 10.60
C ASP A 33 -10.03 12.61 9.68
N TYR A 34 -8.93 11.95 9.29
CA TYR A 34 -7.94 12.54 8.39
C TYR A 34 -8.51 12.81 7.00
N LEU A 35 -9.21 11.84 6.41
CA LEU A 35 -9.82 12.02 5.08
C LEU A 35 -10.80 13.20 5.10
N ARG A 36 -11.66 13.26 6.13
CA ARG A 36 -12.61 14.35 6.32
C ARG A 36 -11.92 15.72 6.49
N ALA A 37 -10.88 15.79 7.32
CA ALA A 37 -10.15 17.03 7.56
C ALA A 37 -9.39 17.52 6.33
N SER A 38 -8.92 16.60 5.47
CA SER A 38 -8.16 16.93 4.25
C SER A 38 -9.02 17.43 3.08
N ALA A 39 -10.35 17.36 3.18
CA ALA A 39 -11.30 17.60 2.07
C ALA A 39 -11.09 16.72 0.83
N MET A 40 -10.29 15.66 0.94
CA MET A 40 -10.14 14.62 -0.08
C MET A 40 -11.31 13.64 -0.03
N ARG A 41 -11.50 12.89 -1.11
CA ARG A 41 -12.63 11.95 -1.26
C ARG A 41 -12.22 10.50 -1.45
N ALA A 42 -10.91 10.21 -1.48
CA ALA A 42 -10.47 8.85 -1.69
C ALA A 42 -9.15 8.51 -1.03
N TYR A 43 -9.04 7.24 -0.64
CA TYR A 43 -7.78 6.57 -0.41
C TYR A 43 -7.43 5.71 -1.63
N VAL A 44 -6.17 5.74 -2.03
CA VAL A 44 -5.63 4.95 -3.14
C VAL A 44 -4.46 4.14 -2.62
N LEU A 45 -4.48 2.82 -2.82
CA LEU A 45 -3.41 1.94 -2.32
C LEU A 45 -3.08 0.83 -3.32
N GLY A 46 -1.78 0.61 -3.52
CA GLY A 46 -1.27 -0.54 -4.26
C GLY A 46 -1.51 -1.84 -3.49
N ILE A 47 -2.23 -2.79 -4.10
CA ILE A 47 -2.47 -4.11 -3.51
C ILE A 47 -1.49 -5.08 -4.13
N SER A 48 -0.62 -5.71 -3.33
CA SER A 48 0.36 -6.69 -3.81
C SER A 48 -0.05 -8.15 -3.54
N GLY A 49 -0.96 -8.38 -2.59
CA GLY A 49 -1.28 -9.71 -2.04
C GLY A 49 -0.60 -9.97 -0.68
N GLY A 50 0.35 -9.13 -0.27
CA GLY A 50 1.00 -9.22 1.04
C GLY A 50 0.15 -8.69 2.19
N VAL A 51 0.41 -9.19 3.40
CA VAL A 51 -0.33 -8.90 4.64
C VAL A 51 -0.40 -7.40 4.97
N ASP A 52 0.66 -6.64 4.70
CA ASP A 52 0.71 -5.21 5.00
C ASP A 52 -0.30 -4.44 4.14
N SER A 53 -0.27 -4.67 2.82
CA SER A 53 -1.18 -4.03 1.87
C SER A 53 -2.64 -4.43 2.12
N LEU A 54 -2.88 -5.69 2.46
CA LEU A 54 -4.21 -6.20 2.81
C LEU A 54 -4.73 -5.53 4.09
N THR A 55 -3.94 -5.51 5.16
CA THR A 55 -4.34 -4.92 6.44
C THR A 55 -4.65 -3.42 6.29
N ALA A 56 -3.75 -2.68 5.63
CA ALA A 56 -3.95 -1.26 5.37
C ALA A 56 -5.20 -0.99 4.51
N ALA A 57 -5.45 -1.81 3.49
CA ALA A 57 -6.61 -1.70 2.62
C ALA A 57 -7.93 -1.99 3.35
N MET A 58 -7.98 -3.00 4.21
CA MET A 58 -9.19 -3.29 5.00
C MET A 58 -9.54 -2.13 5.93
N LEU A 59 -8.53 -1.55 6.60
CA LEU A 59 -8.73 -0.39 7.47
C LEU A 59 -9.21 0.84 6.69
N ALA A 60 -8.60 1.10 5.52
CA ALA A 60 -9.00 2.20 4.65
C ALA A 60 -10.43 2.00 4.10
N GLN A 61 -10.78 0.79 3.67
CA GLN A 61 -12.12 0.48 3.18
C GLN A 61 -13.18 0.60 4.28
N ALA A 62 -12.86 0.18 5.51
CA ALA A 62 -13.74 0.38 6.66
C ALA A 62 -13.94 1.87 7.00
N ALA A 63 -12.87 2.66 6.94
CA ALA A 63 -12.93 4.10 7.20
C ALA A 63 -13.81 4.84 6.18
N VAL A 64 -13.67 4.55 4.88
CA VAL A 64 -14.51 5.19 3.85
C VAL A 64 -15.97 4.72 3.92
N ARG A 65 -16.24 3.45 4.26
CA ARG A 65 -17.60 2.97 4.53
C ARG A 65 -18.24 3.73 5.67
N ARG A 66 -17.53 3.88 6.80
CA ARG A 66 -18.00 4.67 7.94
C ARG A 66 -18.30 6.11 7.56
N LEU A 67 -17.45 6.75 6.78
CA LEU A 67 -17.70 8.12 6.31
C LEU A 67 -18.95 8.21 5.41
N ARG A 68 -19.14 7.24 4.52
CA ARG A 68 -20.35 7.17 3.67
C ARG A 68 -21.62 6.97 4.49
N ASP A 69 -21.58 6.15 5.54
CA ASP A 69 -22.72 5.96 6.45
C ASP A 69 -23.13 7.27 7.15
N HIS A 70 -22.21 8.23 7.27
CA HIS A 70 -22.46 9.58 7.80
C HIS A 70 -22.68 10.63 6.71
N GLY A 71 -22.93 10.23 5.46
CA GLY A 71 -23.29 11.11 4.36
C GLY A 71 -22.12 11.81 3.66
N HIS A 72 -20.88 11.39 3.90
CA HIS A 72 -19.71 11.93 3.20
C HIS A 72 -19.41 11.16 1.92
N GLU A 73 -18.98 11.86 0.87
CA GLU A 73 -18.42 11.21 -0.32
C GLU A 73 -16.99 10.73 -0.05
N ALA A 74 -16.83 9.42 0.12
CA ALA A 74 -15.53 8.77 0.35
C ALA A 74 -15.44 7.44 -0.42
N GLN A 75 -14.29 7.15 -1.02
CA GLN A 75 -14.02 5.91 -1.76
C GLN A 75 -12.66 5.32 -1.44
N PHE A 76 -12.55 3.99 -1.44
CA PHE A 76 -11.28 3.29 -1.49
C PHE A 76 -11.04 2.74 -2.89
N ILE A 77 -9.91 3.10 -3.47
CA ILE A 77 -9.47 2.67 -4.80
C ILE A 77 -8.27 1.74 -4.62
N ALA A 78 -8.49 0.45 -4.87
CA ALA A 78 -7.43 -0.54 -4.93
C ALA A 78 -6.73 -0.48 -6.29
N VAL A 79 -5.40 -0.45 -6.28
CA VAL A 79 -4.58 -0.42 -7.50
C VAL A 79 -3.72 -1.67 -7.60
N ARG A 80 -3.87 -2.46 -8.66
CA ARG A 80 -2.93 -3.51 -9.04
C ARG A 80 -1.82 -2.90 -9.89
N LEU A 81 -0.57 -3.19 -9.55
CA LEU A 81 0.63 -2.61 -10.18
C LEU A 81 1.57 -3.71 -10.73
N PRO A 82 1.11 -4.59 -11.64
CA PRO A 82 1.93 -5.69 -12.11
C PRO A 82 3.04 -5.21 -13.04
N TYR A 83 4.22 -5.79 -12.91
CA TYR A 83 5.27 -5.71 -13.93
C TYR A 83 5.08 -6.86 -14.93
N GLY A 84 4.35 -6.62 -16.01
CA GLY A 84 4.05 -7.67 -17.00
C GLY A 84 2.96 -8.64 -16.51
N ILE A 85 3.18 -9.95 -16.70
CA ILE A 85 2.32 -11.00 -16.16
C ILE A 85 3.00 -11.53 -14.90
N GLN A 86 2.33 -11.44 -13.75
CA GLN A 86 2.88 -11.92 -12.48
C GLN A 86 2.22 -13.23 -12.03
N ALA A 87 2.99 -14.08 -11.36
CA ALA A 87 2.52 -15.35 -10.82
C ALA A 87 1.73 -15.18 -9.50
N ASP A 88 1.88 -14.05 -8.82
CA ASP A 88 1.23 -13.74 -7.53
C ASP A 88 -0.17 -13.08 -7.69
N GLU A 89 -0.71 -13.03 -8.91
CA GLU A 89 -2.03 -12.44 -9.17
C GLU A 89 -3.14 -13.14 -8.37
N ALA A 90 -3.00 -14.44 -8.08
CA ALA A 90 -3.97 -15.18 -7.28
C ALA A 90 -4.06 -14.68 -5.83
N ASP A 91 -2.91 -14.38 -5.20
CA ASP A 91 -2.87 -13.83 -3.85
C ASP A 91 -3.45 -12.43 -3.81
N ALA A 92 -3.13 -11.63 -4.83
CA ALA A 92 -3.70 -10.30 -4.96
C ALA A 92 -5.21 -10.29 -5.20
N GLN A 93 -5.72 -11.24 -5.99
CA GLN A 93 -7.16 -11.37 -6.20
C GLN A 93 -7.87 -11.80 -4.91
N THR A 94 -7.29 -12.75 -4.18
CA THR A 94 -7.79 -13.15 -2.85
C THR A 94 -7.84 -11.97 -1.88
N ALA A 95 -6.80 -11.12 -1.89
CA ALA A 95 -6.79 -9.89 -1.11
C ALA A 95 -7.89 -8.92 -1.54
N LEU A 96 -8.06 -8.68 -2.84
CA LEU A 96 -9.12 -7.80 -3.37
C LEU A 96 -10.51 -8.27 -2.96
N ASP A 97 -10.76 -9.58 -3.03
CA ASP A 97 -12.04 -10.18 -2.64
C ASP A 97 -12.32 -9.98 -1.14
N ALA A 98 -11.30 -10.15 -0.29
CA ALA A 98 -11.40 -9.90 1.15
C ALA A 98 -11.64 -8.41 1.47
N ILE A 99 -11.00 -7.50 0.74
CA ILE A 99 -11.14 -6.05 0.95
C ILE A 99 -12.53 -5.58 0.52
N GLY A 100 -13.01 -6.02 -0.65
CA GLY A 100 -14.22 -5.47 -1.29
C GLY A 100 -14.10 -3.96 -1.54
N PRO A 101 -13.11 -3.51 -2.34
CA PRO A 101 -12.87 -2.09 -2.60
C PRO A 101 -14.00 -1.47 -3.41
N ASP A 102 -14.18 -0.16 -3.31
CA ASP A 102 -15.22 0.54 -4.08
C ASP A 102 -14.87 0.60 -5.57
N ARG A 103 -13.57 0.63 -5.87
CA ARG A 103 -13.05 0.56 -7.24
C ARG A 103 -11.73 -0.19 -7.26
N THR A 104 -11.55 -1.01 -8.29
CA THR A 104 -10.26 -1.62 -8.63
C THR A 104 -9.73 -1.06 -9.95
N VAL A 105 -8.45 -0.74 -9.99
CA VAL A 105 -7.74 -0.27 -11.19
C VAL A 105 -6.48 -1.11 -11.36
N THR A 106 -6.18 -1.52 -12.59
CA THR A 106 -4.93 -2.21 -12.91
C THR A 106 -4.07 -1.34 -13.81
N ILE A 107 -2.83 -1.09 -13.38
CA ILE A 107 -1.85 -0.30 -14.13
C ILE A 107 -0.61 -1.18 -14.29
N ASN A 108 -0.40 -1.69 -15.51
CA ASN A 108 0.81 -2.44 -15.81
C ASN A 108 2.01 -1.49 -15.87
N ILE A 109 2.95 -1.66 -14.94
CA ILE A 109 4.10 -0.77 -14.79
C ILE A 109 5.26 -1.12 -15.74
N LYS A 110 5.22 -2.29 -16.41
CA LYS A 110 6.31 -2.77 -17.26
C LYS A 110 6.69 -1.81 -18.38
N PRO A 111 5.76 -1.26 -19.19
CA PRO A 111 6.14 -0.37 -20.29
C PRO A 111 6.89 0.89 -19.80
N ALA A 112 6.43 1.48 -18.70
CA ALA A 112 7.04 2.68 -18.14
C ALA A 112 8.41 2.38 -17.51
N ALA A 113 8.50 1.28 -16.74
CA ALA A 113 9.75 0.85 -16.11
C ALA A 113 10.82 0.48 -17.14
N ASP A 114 10.45 -0.25 -18.20
CA ASP A 114 11.38 -0.67 -19.24
C ASP A 114 11.88 0.50 -20.09
N ALA A 115 11.01 1.45 -20.40
CA ALA A 115 11.39 2.66 -21.11
C ALA A 115 12.42 3.47 -20.31
N MET A 116 12.18 3.67 -19.01
CA MET A 116 13.13 4.35 -18.13
C MET A 116 14.47 3.62 -18.06
N LEU A 117 14.46 2.29 -17.90
CA LEU A 117 15.67 1.48 -17.87
C LEU A 117 16.44 1.54 -19.20
N ALA A 118 15.74 1.60 -20.34
CA ALA A 118 16.36 1.71 -21.66
C ALA A 118 17.09 3.05 -21.84
N ASP A 119 16.52 4.17 -21.38
CA ASP A 119 17.18 5.47 -21.42
C ASP A 119 18.41 5.51 -20.48
N VAL A 120 18.28 4.97 -19.27
CA VAL A 120 19.41 4.86 -18.33
C VAL A 120 20.55 4.02 -18.91
N ARG A 121 20.25 2.89 -19.55
CA ARG A 121 21.25 2.05 -20.22
C ARG A 121 21.92 2.74 -21.40
N ARG A 122 21.19 3.61 -22.12
CA ARG A 122 21.71 4.35 -23.27
C ARG A 122 22.66 5.47 -22.85
N ASP A 123 22.28 6.25 -21.84
CA ASP A 123 22.94 7.52 -21.51
C ASP A 123 23.87 7.41 -20.29
N SER A 124 23.81 6.30 -19.54
CA SER A 124 24.64 6.06 -18.34
C SER A 124 25.14 4.62 -18.26
N GLY A 125 25.20 3.92 -19.40
CA GLY A 125 25.62 2.52 -19.48
C GLY A 125 27.04 2.26 -18.94
N ASP A 126 27.91 3.26 -18.99
CA ASP A 126 29.27 3.26 -18.45
C ASP A 126 29.33 3.24 -16.92
N LEU A 127 28.25 3.60 -16.23
CA LEU A 127 28.16 3.56 -14.77
C LEU A 127 27.77 2.19 -14.21
N PHE A 128 27.47 1.22 -15.08
CA PHE A 128 27.04 -0.12 -14.66
C PHE A 128 28.14 -1.15 -14.93
N GLU A 129 28.44 -1.95 -13.92
CA GLU A 129 29.23 -3.17 -14.08
C GLU A 129 28.44 -4.18 -14.95
N PRO A 130 28.99 -4.64 -16.10
CA PRO A 130 28.27 -5.50 -17.05
C PRO A 130 27.70 -6.78 -16.43
N GLU A 131 28.38 -7.34 -15.43
CA GLU A 131 27.99 -8.57 -14.74
C GLU A 131 26.72 -8.42 -13.89
N ARG A 132 26.36 -7.20 -13.46
CA ARG A 132 25.18 -6.96 -12.61
C ARG A 132 23.90 -6.65 -13.40
N LEU A 133 24.01 -6.36 -14.70
CA LEU A 133 22.87 -6.05 -15.57
C LEU A 133 22.30 -7.27 -16.29
N ALA A 134 23.07 -8.36 -16.40
CA ALA A 134 22.64 -9.58 -17.08
C ALA A 134 21.68 -10.47 -16.24
N SER A 135 21.54 -10.16 -14.95
CA SER A 135 20.72 -10.92 -13.98
C SER A 135 19.41 -10.23 -13.58
N ALA A 136 19.08 -9.08 -14.18
CA ALA A 136 17.87 -8.30 -13.96
C ALA A 136 17.01 -8.24 -15.24
#